data_AF-A0A7S3M146-F1
#
_entry.id   AF-A0A7S3M146-F1
#
_cell.length_a   1.000
_cell.length_b   1.000
_cell.length_c   1.000
_cell.angle_alpha   90.00
_cell.angle_beta   90.00
_cell.angle_gamma   90.00
#
_symmetry.space_group_name_H-M   'P 1'
#
loop_
_entity.id
_entity.type
_entity.pdbx_description
1 polymer ?
#
loop_
_entity_poly.entity_id
_entity_poly.type
_entity_poly.pdbx_seq_one_letter_code
_entity_poly.pdbx_strand_id
1 'polypeptide(L)'
;MMQSCAPMCTVPMPSDVRLAGPPQITGSAASAPRALLELPSAGSLGHSSGHCRPCAFLHTKGCENGLACQYCHICGPEERKHRRREKAELRTSARQLRRGAVTS
;
A
#
# COMPACT_ATOMS: atom_id res chain seq x y z
N MET A 1 19.48 -58.12 29.42
CA MET A 1 20.93 -58.37 29.41
C MET A 1 21.56 -57.36 28.48
N MET A 2 22.72 -56.83 28.89
CA MET A 2 23.83 -56.35 28.06
C MET A 2 23.55 -55.20 27.07
N GLN A 3 24.32 -54.11 26.98
CA GLN A 3 25.58 -53.72 27.60
C GLN A 3 25.83 -52.29 27.08
N SER A 4 26.35 -51.44 27.97
CA SER A 4 27.45 -50.51 27.65
C SER A 4 27.12 -49.18 26.96
N CYS A 5 27.25 -48.08 27.70
CA CYS A 5 28.50 -47.30 27.81
C CYS A 5 28.98 -46.74 26.46
N ALA A 6 28.85 -45.42 26.31
CA ALA A 6 29.72 -44.61 25.46
C ALA A 6 31.20 -44.82 25.88
N PRO A 7 32.20 -44.55 25.02
CA PRO A 7 32.69 -43.18 24.91
C PRO A 7 33.31 -42.78 23.56
N MET A 8 33.11 -41.50 23.24
CA MET A 8 34.09 -40.52 22.76
C MET A 8 35.39 -41.07 22.13
N CYS A 9 35.49 -40.96 20.79
CA CYS A 9 36.78 -40.92 20.10
C CYS A 9 36.76 -39.74 19.12
N THR A 10 37.21 -38.61 19.65
CA THR A 10 38.08 -37.59 19.04
C THR A 10 38.22 -37.60 17.51
N VAL A 11 37.75 -36.50 16.94
CA VAL A 11 37.96 -36.05 15.55
C VAL A 11 39.44 -35.72 15.30
N PRO A 12 40.03 -36.17 14.18
CA PRO A 12 41.09 -35.41 13.51
C PRO A 12 40.49 -34.59 12.36
N MET A 13 40.59 -33.27 12.47
CA MET A 13 40.29 -32.30 11.41
C MET A 13 41.31 -32.44 10.27
N PRO A 14 40.89 -32.64 9.00
CA PRO A 14 41.74 -32.27 7.88
C PRO A 14 41.49 -30.81 7.50
N SER A 15 42.55 -30.03 7.70
CA SER A 15 42.84 -28.77 7.04
C SER A 15 42.82 -28.94 5.51
N ASP A 16 42.10 -28.04 4.84
CA ASP A 16 42.22 -27.55 3.45
C ASP A 16 40.81 -27.28 2.90
N VAL A 17 40.33 -26.04 2.92
CA VAL A 17 40.38 -25.12 1.76
C VAL A 17 39.72 -25.78 0.53
N ARG A 18 38.59 -25.32 -0.01
CA ARG A 18 38.26 -23.97 -0.44
C ARG A 18 36.75 -23.76 -0.33
N LEU A 19 36.33 -22.69 0.34
CA LEU A 19 34.99 -22.13 0.09
C LEU A 19 34.98 -21.64 -1.35
N ALA A 20 34.19 -22.28 -2.21
CA ALA A 20 33.72 -21.67 -3.43
C ALA A 20 32.99 -20.38 -3.03
N GLY A 21 33.55 -19.24 -3.43
CA GLY A 21 32.97 -17.93 -3.16
C GLY A 21 31.55 -17.84 -3.72
N PRO A 22 30.68 -17.02 -3.08
CA PRO A 22 29.34 -16.77 -3.60
C PRO A 22 29.44 -16.24 -5.04
N PRO A 23 28.59 -16.70 -5.98
CA PRO A 23 28.61 -16.18 -7.33
C PRO A 23 28.35 -14.68 -7.28
N GLN A 24 29.31 -13.96 -7.84
CA GLN A 24 29.38 -12.51 -7.93
C GLN A 24 28.12 -12.01 -8.65
N ILE A 25 27.31 -11.24 -7.93
CA ILE A 25 26.18 -10.44 -8.40
C ILE A 25 26.64 -9.42 -9.45
N THR A 26 26.72 -9.83 -10.72
CA THR A 26 26.92 -8.91 -11.84
C THR A 26 25.57 -8.62 -12.50
N GLY A 27 24.95 -7.51 -12.08
CA GLY A 27 23.72 -6.96 -12.64
C GLY A 27 23.64 -5.46 -12.38
N SER A 28 24.52 -4.70 -13.02
CA SER A 28 24.63 -3.26 -12.96
C SER A 28 23.56 -2.57 -13.83
N ALA A 29 22.68 -1.78 -13.20
CA ALA A 29 22.27 -0.42 -13.59
C ALA A 29 20.80 -0.13 -13.24
N ALA A 30 20.62 0.84 -12.32
CA ALA A 30 19.46 1.70 -12.12
C ALA A 30 18.08 1.04 -11.88
N SER A 31 17.62 1.07 -10.63
CA SER A 31 16.28 1.56 -10.27
C SER A 31 16.20 1.74 -8.75
N ALA A 32 15.98 2.98 -8.30
CA ALA A 32 15.69 3.31 -6.90
C ALA A 32 14.56 2.43 -6.31
N PRO A 33 14.48 2.23 -4.98
CA PRO A 33 13.48 1.37 -4.38
C PRO A 33 12.13 2.09 -4.47
N ARG A 34 11.34 1.69 -5.44
CA ARG A 34 9.93 2.04 -5.51
C ARG A 34 9.28 0.68 -5.68
N ALA A 35 8.57 0.12 -4.69
CA ALA A 35 7.28 0.69 -4.32
C ALA A 35 6.78 1.58 -5.47
N LEU A 36 6.65 0.99 -6.67
CA LEU A 36 5.64 1.43 -7.59
C LEU A 36 4.39 1.18 -6.76
N LEU A 37 4.00 2.16 -5.96
CA LEU A 37 2.63 2.24 -5.50
C LEU A 37 1.87 2.01 -6.78
N GLU A 38 1.27 0.84 -6.93
CA GLU A 38 0.25 0.58 -7.93
C GLU A 38 -0.87 1.55 -7.57
N LEU A 39 -0.67 2.82 -7.90
CA LEU A 39 -1.67 3.84 -7.86
C LEU A 39 -2.64 3.32 -8.91
N PRO A 40 -3.80 2.76 -8.52
CA PRO A 40 -4.63 2.00 -9.44
C PRO A 40 -5.32 2.93 -10.45
N SER A 41 -4.97 4.22 -10.43
CA SER A 41 -5.53 5.32 -11.19
C SER A 41 -4.74 6.61 -10.91
N ALA A 42 -4.52 7.44 -11.94
CA ALA A 42 -3.92 8.79 -11.84
C ALA A 42 -4.64 9.69 -10.82
N GLY A 43 -5.95 9.48 -10.61
CA GLY A 43 -6.74 10.19 -9.60
C GLY A 43 -6.41 9.87 -8.14
N SER A 44 -5.53 8.89 -7.91
CA SER A 44 -5.13 8.44 -6.57
C SER A 44 -3.92 9.20 -6.02
N LEU A 45 -3.29 10.08 -6.81
CA LEU A 45 -2.12 10.88 -6.41
C LEU A 45 -2.38 11.74 -5.15
N GLY A 46 -3.60 12.25 -4.99
CA GLY A 46 -4.01 13.03 -3.81
C GLY A 46 -4.60 12.20 -2.67
N HIS A 47 -4.48 10.86 -2.70
CA HIS A 47 -5.14 10.00 -1.72
C HIS A 47 -4.53 10.15 -0.32
N SER A 48 -3.21 10.07 -0.21
CA SER A 48 -2.50 10.20 1.08
C SER A 48 -2.74 11.55 1.75
N SER A 49 -2.90 12.61 0.96
CA SER A 49 -3.21 13.96 1.46
C SER A 49 -4.71 14.17 1.73
N GLY A 50 -5.55 13.17 1.49
CA GLY A 50 -6.99 13.28 1.63
C GLY A 50 -7.66 14.23 0.62
N HIS A 51 -6.99 14.66 -0.44
CA HIS A 51 -7.55 15.55 -1.47
C HIS A 51 -8.05 14.80 -2.71
N CYS A 52 -8.19 13.47 -2.62
CA CYS A 52 -8.62 12.64 -3.72
C CYS A 52 -10.15 12.62 -3.93
N ARG A 53 -10.56 12.33 -5.17
CA ARG A 53 -11.95 12.14 -5.58
C ARG A 53 -12.21 10.66 -5.87
N PRO A 54 -13.07 9.95 -5.14
CA PRO A 54 -13.19 8.50 -5.27
C PRO A 54 -14.05 8.09 -6.48
N CYS A 55 -13.67 7.02 -7.18
CA CYS A 55 -14.30 6.59 -8.44
C CYS A 55 -15.68 5.96 -8.25
N ALA A 56 -16.73 6.56 -8.81
CA ALA A 56 -18.10 6.05 -8.72
C ALA A 56 -18.27 4.61 -9.27
N PHE A 57 -17.49 4.25 -10.28
CA PHE A 57 -17.68 3.02 -11.06
C PHE A 57 -16.91 1.81 -10.51
N LEU A 58 -15.83 2.03 -9.74
CA LEU A 58 -14.99 0.95 -9.22
C LEU A 58 -15.77 -0.10 -8.41
N HIS A 59 -16.66 0.31 -7.51
CA HIS A 59 -17.42 -0.61 -6.64
C HIS A 59 -18.81 -1.00 -7.20
N THR A 60 -19.19 -0.52 -8.39
CA THR A 60 -20.50 -0.81 -8.97
C THR A 60 -20.40 -1.75 -10.17
N LYS A 61 -19.60 -1.38 -11.17
CA LYS A 61 -19.47 -2.11 -12.45
C LYS A 61 -18.02 -2.43 -12.81
N GLY A 62 -17.05 -1.92 -12.04
CA GLY A 62 -15.65 -1.85 -12.43
C GLY A 62 -15.38 -0.55 -13.20
N CYS A 63 -14.17 0.00 -13.07
CA CYS A 63 -13.78 1.19 -13.81
C CYS A 63 -13.20 0.80 -15.18
N GLU A 64 -13.82 1.28 -16.26
CA GLU A 64 -13.40 1.01 -17.65
C GLU A 64 -12.07 1.72 -18.00
N ASN A 65 -11.78 2.84 -17.33
CA ASN A 65 -10.57 3.63 -17.57
C ASN A 65 -9.30 3.02 -16.94
N GLY A 66 -9.44 1.99 -16.09
CA GLY A 66 -8.32 1.32 -15.43
C GLY A 66 -7.35 2.31 -14.76
N LEU A 67 -6.07 2.20 -15.10
CA LEU A 67 -4.98 3.02 -14.57
C LEU A 67 -5.02 4.49 -15.04
N ALA A 68 -5.72 4.79 -16.14
CA ALA A 68 -5.90 6.14 -16.68
C ALA A 68 -7.10 6.88 -16.08
N CYS A 69 -7.80 6.27 -15.11
CA CYS A 69 -8.90 6.93 -14.42
C CYS A 69 -8.41 8.21 -13.73
N GLN A 70 -9.21 9.27 -13.77
CA GLN A 70 -8.93 10.52 -13.06
C GLN A 70 -9.46 10.50 -11.62
N TYR A 71 -10.05 9.38 -11.20
CA TYR A 71 -10.66 9.21 -9.89
C TYR A 71 -9.95 8.14 -9.08
N CYS A 72 -9.79 8.40 -7.79
CA CYS A 72 -9.12 7.51 -6.86
C CYS A 72 -9.81 6.15 -6.78
N HIS A 73 -9.00 5.11 -7.03
CA HIS A 73 -9.39 3.72 -6.88
C HIS A 73 -9.02 3.13 -5.50
N ILE A 74 -8.22 3.85 -4.71
CA ILE A 74 -7.79 3.41 -3.38
C ILE A 74 -8.88 3.64 -2.32
N CYS A 75 -9.70 4.67 -2.50
CA CYS A 75 -10.76 4.98 -1.55
C CYS A 75 -11.85 3.91 -1.53
N GLY A 76 -11.94 3.21 -0.39
CA GLY A 76 -13.06 2.32 -0.07
C GLY A 76 -14.42 3.05 -0.03
N PRO A 77 -15.53 2.29 -0.08
CA PRO A 77 -16.88 2.84 -0.04
C PRO A 77 -17.16 3.60 1.27
N GLU A 78 -16.53 3.18 2.37
CA GLU A 78 -16.68 3.75 3.71
C GLU A 78 -16.09 5.16 3.81
N GLU A 79 -14.86 5.36 3.32
CA GLU A 79 -14.19 6.68 3.27
C GLU A 79 -14.96 7.67 2.37
N ARG A 80 -15.49 7.18 1.24
CA ARG A 80 -16.34 7.99 0.34
C ARG A 80 -17.63 8.44 1.02
N LYS A 81 -18.23 7.57 1.82
CA LYS A 81 -19.48 7.85 2.54
C LYS A 81 -19.23 8.83 3.68
N HIS A 82 -18.14 8.68 4.42
CA HIS A 82 -17.75 9.58 5.50
C HIS A 82 -17.54 11.01 4.97
N ARG A 83 -16.72 11.18 3.93
CA ARG A 83 -16.48 12.48 3.28
C ARG A 83 -17.74 13.13 2.72
N ARG A 84 -18.67 12.32 2.18
CA ARG A 84 -19.93 12.84 1.67
C ARG A 84 -20.80 13.41 2.79
N ARG A 85 -20.84 12.75 3.96
CA ARG A 85 -21.59 13.20 5.13
C ARG A 85 -21.02 14.50 5.69
N GLU A 86 -19.71 14.54 5.93
CA GLU A 86 -19.01 15.73 6.41
C GLU A 86 -19.25 16.95 5.49
N LYS A 87 -19.12 16.77 4.18
CA LYS A 87 -19.42 17.84 3.21
C LYS A 87 -20.89 18.25 3.21
N ALA A 88 -21.83 17.32 3.45
CA ALA A 88 -23.25 17.64 3.53
C ALA A 88 -23.59 18.44 4.80
N GLU A 89 -22.96 18.12 5.92
CA GLU A 89 -23.10 18.84 7.19
C GLU A 89 -22.58 20.27 7.06
N LEU A 90 -21.38 20.45 6.51
CA LEU A 90 -20.80 21.78 6.22
C LEU A 90 -21.70 22.63 5.30
N ARG A 91 -22.32 22.01 4.28
CA ARG A 91 -23.27 22.72 3.40
C ARG A 91 -24.56 23.10 4.11
N THR A 92 -25.00 22.27 5.04
CA THR A 92 -26.22 22.51 5.83
C THR A 92 -26.00 23.67 6.80
N SER A 93 -24.88 23.66 7.54
CA SER A 93 -24.52 24.76 8.45
C SER A 93 -24.31 26.07 7.70
N ALA A 94 -23.61 26.05 6.55
CA ALA A 94 -23.47 27.23 5.70
C ALA A 94 -24.83 27.76 5.20
N ARG A 95 -25.77 26.88 4.85
CA ARG A 95 -27.12 27.28 4.45
C ARG A 95 -27.93 27.87 5.61
N GLN A 96 -27.76 27.35 6.84
CA GLN A 96 -28.40 27.88 8.04
C GLN A 96 -27.92 29.31 8.31
N LEU A 97 -26.60 29.54 8.28
CA LEU A 97 -26.00 30.88 8.46
C LEU A 97 -26.51 31.87 7.41
N ARG A 98 -26.55 31.45 6.14
CA ARG A 98 -27.08 32.29 5.05
C ARG A 98 -28.58 32.58 5.18
N ARG A 99 -29.37 31.66 5.72
CA ARG A 99 -30.81 31.85 5.97
C ARG A 99 -31.07 32.81 7.13
N GLY A 100 -30.25 32.78 8.18
CA GLY A 100 -30.37 33.73 9.29
C GLY A 100 -30.02 35.16 8.87
N ALA A 101 -29.04 35.34 7.98
CA ALA A 101 -28.58 36.64 7.52
C ALA A 101 -29.54 37.37 6.57
N VAL A 102 -30.51 36.69 5.95
CA VAL A 102 -31.46 37.31 4.99
C VAL A 102 -32.80 37.69 5.63
N THR A 103 -33.07 37.19 6.85
CA THR A 103 -34.32 37.47 7.58
C THR A 103 -34.11 38.45 8.75
N SER A 104 -33.01 39.23 8.73
CA SER A 104 -32.72 40.30 9.70
C SER A 104 -32.71 41.66 9.01
#